data_AF-A0A223LBE1-F1
#
_entry.id   AF-A0A223LBE1-F1
#
_cell.length_a   1.000
_cell.length_b   1.000
_cell.length_c   1.000
_cell.angle_alpha   90.00
_cell.angle_beta   90.00
_cell.angle_gamma   90.00
#
_symmetry.space_group_name_H-M   'P 1'
#
loop_
_entity.id
_entity.type
_entity.pdbx_description
1 polymer ?
#
loop_
_entity_poly.entity_id
_entity_poly.type
_entity_poly.pdbx_seq_one_letter_code
_entity_poly.pdbx_strand_id
1 'polypeptide(L)'
;EVVTLIGRSGSGKTTLLRMINALEIPTEGTVYVNGMTYDAKDKKSQIKVRQQSGMVFQNYNLFPHKSALENVMEGLITVKKMNKATANEEAMNLLAKVGLVHVKDQRPHALSGGQQQRVAIARALAMNPKVMLFDEPTSALDPEL
;
A
#
# COMPACT_ATOMS: atom_id res chain seq x y z
N GLU A 1 10.52 1.74 -14.10
CA GLU A 1 9.99 0.66 -14.94
C GLU A 1 8.63 0.23 -14.42
N VAL A 2 7.73 -0.23 -15.29
CA VAL A 2 6.45 -0.81 -14.89
C VAL A 2 6.43 -2.25 -15.41
N VAL A 3 6.22 -3.21 -14.50
CA VAL A 3 6.18 -4.64 -14.82
C VAL A 3 4.80 -5.18 -14.48
N THR A 4 4.21 -5.93 -15.40
CA THR A 4 2.87 -6.52 -15.23
C THR A 4 2.96 -8.03 -15.21
N LEU A 5 2.31 -8.65 -14.21
CA LEU A 5 2.18 -10.10 -14.09
C LEU A 5 0.77 -10.50 -14.52
N ILE A 6 0.64 -11.28 -15.59
CA ILE A 6 -0.64 -11.70 -16.18
C ILE A 6 -0.76 -13.23 -16.10
N GLY A 7 -1.95 -13.73 -15.80
CA GLY A 7 -2.22 -15.16 -15.68
C GLY A 7 -3.63 -15.43 -15.15
N ARG A 8 -4.12 -16.66 -15.32
CA ARG A 8 -5.46 -17.08 -14.88
C ARG A 8 -5.66 -16.89 -13.36
N SER A 9 -6.92 -16.86 -12.92
CA SER A 9 -7.21 -16.93 -11.48
C SER A 9 -6.57 -18.18 -10.88
N GLY A 10 -6.03 -18.06 -9.67
CA GLY A 10 -5.31 -19.15 -8.99
C GLY A 10 -3.88 -19.41 -9.46
N SER A 11 -3.34 -18.68 -10.43
CA SER A 11 -1.97 -18.88 -10.94
C SER A 11 -0.85 -18.38 -10.01
N GLY A 12 -1.15 -17.98 -8.78
CA GLY A 12 -0.16 -17.53 -7.80
C GLY A 12 0.31 -16.06 -7.89
N LYS A 13 -0.28 -15.22 -8.75
CA LYS A 13 0.12 -13.80 -8.93
C LYS A 13 0.12 -13.01 -7.62
N THR A 14 -0.99 -13.05 -6.90
CA THR A 14 -1.14 -12.38 -5.60
C THR A 14 -0.13 -12.91 -4.58
N THR A 15 0.09 -14.23 -4.54
CA THR A 15 1.10 -14.84 -3.66
C THR A 15 2.49 -14.30 -4.00
N LEU A 16 2.85 -14.22 -5.28
CA LEU A 16 4.13 -13.67 -5.72
C LEU A 16 4.27 -12.19 -5.33
N LEU A 17 3.26 -11.35 -5.58
CA LEU A 17 3.28 -9.94 -5.16
C LEU A 17 3.45 -9.81 -3.64
N ARG A 18 2.74 -10.64 -2.86
CA ARG A 18 2.83 -10.62 -1.40
C ARG A 18 4.19 -11.11 -0.89
N MET A 19 4.86 -12.01 -1.60
CA MET A 19 6.25 -12.36 -1.32
C MET A 19 7.19 -11.17 -1.60
N ILE A 20 6.99 -10.37 -2.64
CA ILE A 20 7.82 -9.17 -2.84
C ILE A 20 7.71 -8.19 -1.64
N ASN A 21 6.56 -8.15 -0.97
CA ASN A 21 6.30 -7.33 0.22
C ASN A 21 6.58 -8.04 1.57
N ALA A 22 7.06 -9.29 1.57
CA ALA A 22 7.17 -10.12 2.78
C ALA A 22 5.87 -10.21 3.60
N LEU A 23 4.70 -10.16 2.95
CA LEU A 23 3.40 -10.51 3.55
C LEU A 23 3.13 -12.00 3.46
N GLU A 24 3.60 -12.63 2.38
CA GLU A 24 3.75 -14.08 2.28
C GLU A 24 5.22 -14.42 2.38
N ILE A 25 5.53 -15.53 3.04
CA ILE A 25 6.91 -15.98 3.26
C ILE A 25 7.18 -17.15 2.32
N PRO A 26 8.25 -17.09 1.50
CA PRO A 26 8.57 -18.21 0.62
C PRO A 26 8.90 -19.45 1.44
N THR A 27 8.41 -20.62 1.01
CA THR A 27 8.77 -21.90 1.64
C THR A 27 10.26 -22.18 1.48
N GLU A 28 10.81 -21.89 0.30
CA GLU A 28 12.21 -22.03 -0.05
C GLU A 28 12.67 -20.86 -0.94
N GLY A 29 13.98 -20.63 -0.97
CA GLY A 29 14.60 -19.55 -1.74
C GLY A 29 14.72 -18.24 -0.98
N THR A 30 15.13 -17.20 -1.70
CA THR A 30 15.42 -15.88 -1.15
C THR A 30 14.80 -14.81 -2.03
N VAL A 31 14.16 -13.82 -1.43
CA VAL A 31 13.58 -12.68 -2.14
C VAL A 31 14.54 -11.50 -2.01
N TYR A 32 14.85 -10.83 -3.13
CA TYR A 32 15.69 -9.64 -3.17
C TYR A 32 14.88 -8.42 -3.62
N VAL A 33 14.87 -7.37 -2.80
CA VAL A 33 14.18 -6.10 -3.08
C VAL A 33 15.10 -4.94 -2.69
N ASN A 34 15.46 -4.12 -3.68
CA ASN A 34 16.21 -2.87 -3.48
C ASN A 34 17.45 -3.03 -2.56
N GLY A 35 18.35 -3.95 -2.88
CA GLY A 35 19.57 -4.14 -2.09
C GLY A 35 19.40 -4.97 -0.81
N MET A 36 18.18 -5.39 -0.47
CA MET A 36 17.91 -6.22 0.70
C MET A 36 17.39 -7.59 0.31
N THR A 37 17.82 -8.61 1.05
CA THR A 37 17.32 -9.98 0.92
C THR A 37 16.54 -10.38 2.15
N TYR A 38 15.56 -11.27 1.98
CA TYR A 38 14.99 -12.00 3.10
C TYR A 38 14.66 -13.45 2.70
N ASP A 39 14.66 -14.32 3.70
CA ASP A 39 14.20 -15.71 3.59
C ASP A 39 13.17 -16.01 4.70
N ALA A 40 12.77 -17.28 4.83
CA ALA A 40 11.79 -17.70 5.83
C ALA A 40 12.23 -17.50 7.29
N LYS A 41 13.53 -17.46 7.55
CA LYS A 41 14.11 -17.46 8.90
C LYS A 41 14.40 -16.04 9.40
N ASP A 42 14.69 -15.10 8.51
CA ASP A 42 15.05 -13.72 8.89
C ASP A 42 13.85 -12.75 8.98
N LYS A 43 13.17 -12.78 10.13
CA LYS A 43 12.06 -11.87 10.45
C LYS A 43 12.47 -10.39 10.43
N LYS A 44 13.72 -10.06 10.76
CA LYS A 44 14.17 -8.67 10.81
C LYS A 44 14.27 -8.09 9.40
N SER A 45 14.81 -8.87 8.47
CA SER A 45 14.89 -8.46 7.07
C SER A 45 13.53 -8.46 6.39
N GLN A 46 12.62 -9.38 6.74
CA GLN A 46 11.21 -9.33 6.28
C GLN A 46 10.54 -7.98 6.60
N ILE A 47 10.69 -7.49 7.84
CA ILE A 47 10.13 -6.19 8.26
C ILE A 47 10.77 -5.03 7.48
N LYS A 48 12.10 -5.05 7.30
CA LYS A 48 12.81 -4.00 6.55
C LYS A 48 12.38 -3.95 5.08
N VAL A 49 12.24 -5.11 4.43
CA VAL A 49 11.75 -5.21 3.04
C VAL A 49 10.34 -4.64 2.94
N ARG A 50 9.44 -5.05 3.84
CA ARG A 50 8.06 -4.52 3.90
C ARG A 50 8.01 -3.00 4.02
N GLN A 51 8.93 -2.39 4.78
CA GLN A 51 8.99 -0.93 4.93
C GLN A 51 9.46 -0.21 3.65
N GLN A 52 10.14 -0.90 2.74
CA GLN A 52 10.59 -0.34 1.46
C GLN A 52 9.60 -0.56 0.32
N SER A 53 8.56 -1.36 0.51
CA SER A 53 7.52 -1.61 -0.49
C SER A 53 6.18 -1.01 -0.07
N GLY A 54 5.51 -0.33 -1.01
CA GLY A 54 4.12 0.10 -0.85
C GLY A 54 3.22 -0.92 -1.52
N MET A 55 2.11 -1.28 -0.88
CA MET A 55 1.14 -2.21 -1.46
C MET A 55 -0.26 -1.61 -1.47
N VAL A 56 -0.92 -1.72 -2.63
CA VAL A 56 -2.33 -1.43 -2.82
C VAL A 56 -3.04 -2.75 -3.08
N PHE A 57 -3.93 -3.12 -2.16
CA PHE A 57 -4.69 -4.36 -2.21
C PHE A 57 -5.94 -4.21 -3.06
N GLN A 58 -6.43 -5.33 -3.60
CA GLN A 58 -7.68 -5.44 -4.36
C GLN A 58 -8.88 -4.80 -3.63
N ASN A 59 -9.06 -5.08 -2.32
CA ASN A 59 -10.15 -4.52 -1.51
C ASN A 59 -9.76 -3.24 -0.73
N TYR A 60 -8.66 -2.57 -1.14
CA TYR A 60 -8.08 -1.35 -0.54
C TYR A 60 -7.59 -1.48 0.92
N ASN A 61 -8.20 -2.33 1.73
CA ASN A 61 -7.89 -2.58 3.15
C ASN A 61 -7.78 -1.28 3.97
N LEU A 62 -8.64 -0.29 3.72
CA LEU A 62 -8.70 0.93 4.53
C LEU A 62 -9.21 0.61 5.95
N PHE A 63 -8.70 1.31 6.95
CA PHE A 63 -9.20 1.21 8.31
C PHE A 63 -10.59 1.86 8.38
N PRO A 64 -11.67 1.10 8.62
CA PRO A 64 -13.06 1.58 8.47
C PRO A 64 -13.44 2.64 9.50
N HIS A 65 -12.77 2.64 10.66
CA HIS A 65 -13.00 3.57 11.75
C HIS A 65 -12.22 4.88 11.62
N LYS A 66 -11.31 4.99 10.65
CA LYS A 66 -10.44 6.15 10.41
C LYS A 66 -10.89 6.93 9.17
N SER A 67 -10.72 8.24 9.17
CA SER A 67 -10.94 9.08 7.98
C SER A 67 -9.91 8.81 6.88
N ALA A 68 -10.11 9.38 5.69
CA ALA A 68 -9.13 9.33 4.61
C ALA A 68 -7.77 9.87 5.05
N LEU A 69 -7.73 11.01 5.75
CA LEU A 69 -6.51 11.60 6.30
C LEU A 69 -5.85 10.67 7.33
N GLU A 70 -6.63 10.15 8.28
CA GLU A 70 -6.11 9.26 9.33
C GLU A 70 -5.58 7.94 8.75
N ASN A 71 -6.19 7.42 7.67
CA ASN A 71 -5.70 6.25 6.95
C ASN A 71 -4.29 6.49 6.38
N VAL A 72 -4.05 7.66 5.78
CA VAL A 72 -2.75 8.02 5.21
C VAL A 72 -1.72 8.29 6.31
N MET A 73 -2.14 8.94 7.41
CA MET A 73 -1.27 9.26 8.55
C MET A 73 -0.79 8.04 9.34
N GLU A 74 -1.54 6.93 9.33
CA GLU A 74 -1.30 5.83 10.26
C GLU A 74 0.13 5.29 10.23
N GLY A 75 0.66 5.00 9.04
CA GLY A 75 2.02 4.49 8.87
C GLY A 75 3.10 5.51 9.27
N LEU A 76 2.83 6.80 9.04
CA LEU A 76 3.73 7.89 9.42
C LEU A 76 3.92 7.97 10.94
N ILE A 77 2.83 7.82 11.70
CA ILE A 77 2.88 7.90 13.16
C ILE A 77 3.37 6.57 13.76
N THR A 78 2.76 5.46 13.37
CA THR A 78 2.99 4.18 14.05
C THR A 78 4.31 3.52 13.66
N VAL A 79 4.72 3.64 12.40
CA VAL A 79 5.93 2.99 11.87
C VAL A 79 7.08 3.98 11.77
N LYS A 80 6.88 5.15 11.16
CA LYS A 80 7.94 6.18 11.04
C LYS A 80 8.13 7.03 12.30
N LYS A 81 7.26 6.89 13.30
CA LYS A 81 7.33 7.63 14.58
C LYS A 81 7.35 9.14 14.41
N MET A 82 6.73 9.65 13.34
CA MET A 82 6.55 11.08 13.14
C MET A 82 5.59 11.65 14.19
N ASN A 83 5.84 12.89 14.61
CA ASN A 83 4.87 13.60 15.44
C ASN A 83 3.58 13.85 14.63
N LYS A 84 2.46 14.02 15.33
CA LYS A 84 1.13 14.15 14.72
C LYS A 84 1.01 15.34 13.74
N ALA A 85 1.65 16.46 14.05
CA ALA A 85 1.57 17.67 13.22
C ALA A 85 2.27 17.47 11.87
N THR A 86 3.51 17.00 11.89
CA THR A 86 4.28 16.68 10.66
C THR A 86 3.62 15.55 9.86
N ALA A 87 3.09 14.52 10.53
CA ALA A 87 2.37 13.45 9.86
C ALA A 87 1.10 13.95 9.14
N ASN A 88 0.39 14.91 9.75
CA ASN A 88 -0.80 15.51 9.16
C ASN A 88 -0.45 16.30 7.90
N GLU A 89 0.58 17.15 7.97
CA GLU A 89 1.05 17.93 6.81
C GLU A 89 1.45 17.02 5.64
N GLU A 90 2.26 16.00 5.89
CA GLU A 90 2.68 15.04 4.87
C GLU A 90 1.48 14.27 4.28
N ALA A 91 0.57 13.80 5.14
CA ALA A 91 -0.63 13.10 4.68
C ALA A 91 -1.57 14.00 3.85
N MET A 92 -1.70 15.27 4.23
CA MET A 92 -2.44 16.27 3.45
C MET A 92 -1.81 16.51 2.08
N ASN A 93 -0.48 16.62 2.01
CA ASN A 93 0.24 16.73 0.74
C ASN A 93 0.01 15.50 -0.16
N LEU A 94 0.00 14.30 0.42
CA LEU A 94 -0.29 13.07 -0.32
C LEU A 94 -1.75 13.00 -0.79
N LEU A 95 -2.71 13.40 0.05
CA LEU A 95 -4.11 13.51 -0.36
C LEU A 95 -4.32 14.54 -1.46
N ALA A 96 -3.58 15.66 -1.43
CA ALA A 96 -3.61 16.66 -2.49
C ALA A 96 -3.10 16.10 -3.82
N LYS A 97 -1.99 15.34 -3.80
CA LYS A 97 -1.45 14.68 -4.99
C LYS A 97 -2.43 13.70 -5.65
N VAL A 98 -3.29 13.06 -4.87
CA VAL A 98 -4.34 12.16 -5.39
C VAL A 98 -5.71 12.84 -5.53
N GLY A 99 -5.81 14.16 -5.35
CA GLY A 99 -7.02 14.94 -5.57
C GLY A 99 -8.13 14.73 -4.53
N LEU A 100 -7.81 14.34 -3.30
CA LEU A 100 -8.78 13.93 -2.27
C LEU A 100 -8.86 14.84 -1.04
N VAL A 101 -8.28 16.04 -1.09
CA VAL A 101 -8.34 17.00 0.05
C VAL A 101 -9.78 17.30 0.48
N HIS A 102 -10.71 17.41 -0.46
CA HIS A 102 -12.12 17.72 -0.20
C HIS A 102 -12.88 16.62 0.57
N VAL A 103 -12.37 15.39 0.61
CA VAL A 103 -12.94 14.26 1.36
C VAL A 103 -12.07 13.80 2.52
N LYS A 104 -11.07 14.60 2.93
CA LYS A 104 -10.06 14.21 3.93
C LYS A 104 -10.65 13.70 5.27
N ASP A 105 -11.80 14.23 5.68
CA ASP A 105 -12.46 13.90 6.94
C ASP A 105 -13.51 12.78 6.80
N GLN A 106 -13.79 12.31 5.58
CA GLN A 106 -14.74 11.23 5.35
C GLN A 106 -14.13 9.87 5.68
N ARG A 107 -14.97 8.95 6.16
CA ARG A 107 -14.60 7.55 6.43
C ARG A 107 -14.83 6.66 5.19
N PRO A 108 -14.18 5.48 5.09
CA PRO A 108 -14.24 4.64 3.89
C PRO A 108 -15.65 4.35 3.35
N HIS A 109 -16.64 4.14 4.21
CA HIS A 109 -18.02 3.86 3.78
C HIS A 109 -18.70 5.02 3.06
N ALA A 110 -18.20 6.25 3.21
CA ALA A 110 -18.72 7.44 2.53
C ALA A 110 -17.95 7.76 1.22
N LEU A 111 -16.90 6.99 0.90
CA LEU A 111 -16.07 7.18 -0.27
C LEU A 111 -16.48 6.23 -1.40
N SER A 112 -16.48 6.72 -2.64
CA SER A 112 -16.61 5.87 -3.83
C SER A 112 -15.45 4.89 -3.95
N GLY A 113 -15.60 3.80 -4.73
CA GLY A 113 -14.52 2.82 -4.95
C GLY A 113 -13.22 3.47 -5.43
N GLY A 114 -13.29 4.33 -6.45
CA GLY A 114 -12.12 5.08 -6.94
C GLY A 114 -11.53 6.05 -5.92
N GLN A 115 -12.34 6.66 -5.05
CA GLN A 115 -11.82 7.46 -3.93
C GLN A 115 -11.09 6.58 -2.92
N GLN A 116 -11.66 5.43 -2.52
CA GLN A 116 -11.02 4.49 -1.60
C GLN A 116 -9.68 3.98 -2.16
N GLN A 117 -9.64 3.67 -3.46
CA GLN A 117 -8.42 3.29 -4.15
C GLN A 117 -7.34 4.39 -4.06
N ARG A 118 -7.71 5.64 -4.36
CA ARG A 118 -6.79 6.78 -4.28
C ARG A 118 -6.30 7.05 -2.85
N VAL A 119 -7.15 6.85 -1.83
CA VAL A 119 -6.71 6.87 -0.42
C VAL A 119 -5.71 5.74 -0.14
N ALA A 120 -5.95 4.53 -0.63
CA ALA A 120 -5.04 3.40 -0.45
C ALA A 120 -3.68 3.65 -1.13
N ILE A 121 -3.68 4.27 -2.31
CA ILE A 121 -2.46 4.72 -3.01
C ILE A 121 -1.72 5.75 -2.18
N ALA A 122 -2.39 6.81 -1.70
CA ALA A 122 -1.77 7.83 -0.85
C ALA A 122 -1.17 7.24 0.43
N ARG A 123 -1.88 6.29 1.08
CA ARG A 123 -1.38 5.57 2.26
C ARG A 123 -0.14 4.72 1.95
N ALA A 124 -0.12 4.01 0.82
CA ALA A 124 1.05 3.24 0.41
C ALA A 124 2.25 4.16 0.12
N LEU A 125 2.02 5.30 -0.52
CA LEU A 125 3.04 6.31 -0.80
C LEU A 125 3.58 7.00 0.46
N ALA A 126 2.79 7.10 1.53
CA ALA A 126 3.21 7.69 2.81
C ALA A 126 4.46 7.03 3.41
N MET A 127 4.66 5.73 3.12
CA MET A 127 5.86 5.03 3.56
C MET A 127 7.13 5.42 2.79
N ASN A 128 7.02 6.26 1.75
CA ASN A 128 8.08 6.59 0.80
C ASN A 128 8.75 5.33 0.21
N PRO A 129 7.96 4.42 -0.38
CA PRO A 129 8.46 3.13 -0.83
C PRO A 129 9.36 3.25 -2.07
N LYS A 130 10.25 2.28 -2.24
CA LYS A 130 11.12 2.10 -3.40
C LYS A 130 10.46 1.30 -4.51
N VAL A 131 9.47 0.48 -4.17
CA VAL A 131 8.64 -0.27 -5.10
C VAL A 131 7.18 -0.15 -4.71
N MET A 132 6.31 0.04 -5.70
CA MET A 132 4.86 0.02 -5.52
C MET A 132 4.31 -1.28 -6.12
N LEU A 133 3.48 -1.97 -5.33
CA LEU A 133 2.88 -3.25 -5.67
C LEU A 133 1.37 -3.08 -5.72
N PHE A 134 0.78 -3.42 -6.86
CA PHE A 134 -0.66 -3.28 -7.10
C PHE A 134 -1.27 -4.65 -7.35
N ASP A 135 -2.15 -5.08 -6.46
CA ASP A 135 -2.89 -6.34 -6.58
C ASP A 135 -4.27 -6.03 -7.16
N GLU A 136 -4.45 -6.35 -8.45
CA GLU A 136 -5.66 -6.05 -9.24
C GLU A 136 -6.15 -4.59 -9.16
N PRO A 137 -5.32 -3.60 -9.55
CA PRO A 137 -5.67 -2.19 -9.41
C PRO A 137 -6.87 -1.73 -10.25
N THR A 138 -7.32 -2.51 -11.23
CA THR A 138 -8.44 -2.13 -12.10
C THR A 138 -9.74 -2.84 -11.76
N SER A 139 -9.77 -3.72 -10.74
CA SER A 139 -10.95 -4.56 -10.45
C SER A 139 -12.18 -3.79 -9.99
N ALA A 140 -12.01 -2.56 -9.54
CA ALA A 140 -13.07 -1.73 -8.97
C ALA A 140 -13.17 -0.36 -9.64
N LEU A 141 -12.54 -0.22 -10.82
CA LEU A 141 -12.80 0.87 -11.75
C LEU A 141 -13.82 0.39 -12.77
N ASP A 142 -14.90 1.17 -12.96
CA ASP A 142 -15.85 0.91 -14.04
C ASP A 142 -15.11 0.95 -15.40
N PRO A 143 -15.44 0.06 -16.36
CA PRO A 143 -14.78 -0.01 -17.66
C PRO A 143 -14.96 1.24 -18.55
N GLU A 144 -15.79 2.20 -18.17
CA GLU A 144 -16.15 3.38 -18.99
C GLU A 144 -15.13 4.54 -18.89
N LEU A 145 -13.83 4.24 -18.95
CA LEU A 145 -12.75 5.22 -19.16
C LEU A 145 -12.00 4.96 -20.45
#